data_AF-A0A1B2HFI8-F1
#
_entry.id   AF-A0A1B2HFI8-F1
#
_cell.length_a   1.000
_cell.length_b   1.000
_cell.length_c   1.000
_cell.angle_alpha   90.00
_cell.angle_beta   90.00
_cell.angle_gamma   90.00
#
_symmetry.space_group_name_H-M   'P 1'
#
loop_
_entity.id
_entity.type
_entity.pdbx_description
1 polymer ?
#
loop_
_entity_poly.entity_id
_entity_poly.type
_entity_poly.pdbx_seq_one_letter_code
_entity_poly.pdbx_strand_id
1 'polypeptide(L)'
;MVTGNPEVTPTSTPPPPPASTGIPSMRGNVARHALIRDLLPESPGPITRDSQAFLELADDLPVRHVLWRLMTGFTWPWLLDTATEPDARDRAIRRGLVAPPVGEGDAVLVAYHLTDAGRAELLDWVERITPHRHLPEVEALWRVVTWQ
;
A
#
# COMPACT_ATOMS: atom_id res chain seq x y z
N MET A 1 -64.97 44.26 0.31
CA MET A 1 -63.59 43.79 0.48
C MET A 1 -63.65 42.32 0.88
N VAL A 2 -63.35 41.43 -0.06
CA VAL A 2 -63.31 39.98 0.12
C VAL A 2 -62.01 39.52 -0.53
N THR A 3 -61.21 38.81 0.26
CA THR A 3 -59.92 38.20 -0.07
C THR A 3 -60.12 36.99 -0.99
N GLY A 4 -59.35 36.89 -2.08
CA GLY A 4 -59.30 35.71 -2.95
C GLY A 4 -57.85 35.43 -3.34
N ASN A 5 -57.28 34.36 -2.78
CA ASN A 5 -55.93 33.86 -3.03
C ASN A 5 -55.74 33.38 -4.48
N PRO A 6 -54.52 33.44 -5.04
CA PRO A 6 -54.20 32.76 -6.29
C PRO A 6 -54.17 31.24 -6.12
N GLU A 7 -54.68 30.59 -7.16
CA GLU A 7 -54.84 29.16 -7.39
C GLU A 7 -53.50 28.40 -7.32
N VAL A 8 -53.38 27.46 -6.38
CA VAL A 8 -52.24 26.54 -6.29
C VAL A 8 -52.59 25.28 -7.08
N THR A 9 -51.91 25.05 -8.19
CA THR A 9 -51.98 23.81 -8.97
C THR A 9 -51.45 22.65 -8.11
N PRO A 10 -52.17 21.53 -7.93
CA PRO A 10 -51.63 20.39 -7.20
C PRO A 10 -50.60 19.66 -8.06
N THR A 11 -49.33 19.69 -7.64
CA THR A 11 -48.27 18.81 -8.15
C THR A 11 -48.64 17.36 -7.87
N SER A 12 -48.96 16.61 -8.93
CA SER A 12 -49.15 15.16 -8.90
C SER A 12 -47.89 14.49 -8.33
N THR A 13 -48.03 13.85 -7.16
CA THR A 13 -47.00 12.96 -6.61
C THR A 13 -47.19 11.57 -7.23
N PRO A 14 -46.18 10.96 -7.87
CA PRO A 14 -46.32 9.62 -8.40
C PRO A 14 -46.46 8.59 -7.27
N PRO A 15 -47.25 7.51 -7.46
CA PRO A 15 -47.47 6.49 -6.44
C PRO A 15 -46.17 5.74 -6.10
N PRO A 16 -46.02 5.23 -4.86
CA PRO A 16 -44.87 4.42 -4.49
C PRO A 16 -44.84 3.12 -5.32
N PRO A 17 -43.65 2.61 -5.68
CA PRO A 17 -43.53 1.35 -6.42
C PRO A 17 -44.10 0.19 -5.58
N PRO A 18 -44.67 -0.85 -6.22
CA PRO A 18 -45.17 -2.02 -5.52
C PRO A 18 -44.05 -2.70 -4.74
N ALA A 19 -44.38 -3.22 -3.55
CA ALA A 19 -43.46 -4.01 -2.74
C ALA A 19 -42.89 -5.16 -3.59
N SER A 20 -41.57 -5.17 -3.76
CA SER A 20 -40.88 -6.24 -4.47
C SER A 20 -41.00 -7.52 -3.65
N THR A 21 -41.87 -8.41 -4.09
CA THR A 21 -41.95 -9.79 -3.61
C THR A 21 -40.59 -10.44 -3.90
N GLY A 22 -39.84 -10.74 -2.84
CA GLY A 22 -38.44 -11.15 -2.92
C GLY A 22 -38.21 -12.34 -3.83
N ILE A 23 -37.27 -12.18 -4.76
CA ILE A 23 -36.69 -13.30 -5.51
C ILE A 23 -35.77 -14.07 -4.54
N PRO A 24 -35.94 -15.39 -4.34
CA PRO A 24 -34.99 -16.17 -3.57
C PRO A 24 -33.60 -16.04 -4.20
N SER A 25 -32.63 -15.56 -3.42
CA SER A 25 -31.26 -15.39 -3.88
C SER A 25 -30.69 -16.75 -4.27
N MET A 26 -30.39 -16.96 -5.55
CA MET A 26 -29.52 -18.03 -6.03
C MET A 26 -28.03 -17.72 -5.74
N ARG A 27 -27.71 -17.06 -4.62
CA ARG A 27 -26.34 -17.04 -4.12
C ARG A 27 -26.06 -18.45 -3.61
N GLY A 28 -25.24 -19.17 -4.39
CA GLY A 28 -24.72 -20.46 -4.03
C GLY A 28 -24.37 -20.51 -2.55
N ASN A 29 -24.87 -21.54 -1.91
CA ASN A 29 -24.52 -21.95 -0.55
C ASN A 29 -23.06 -22.45 -0.58
N VAL A 30 -22.12 -21.56 -0.88
CA VAL A 30 -20.71 -21.83 -0.63
C VAL A 30 -20.57 -21.59 0.85
N ALA A 31 -20.76 -22.67 1.60
CA ALA A 31 -20.26 -22.81 2.96
C ALA A 31 -18.91 -22.09 2.99
N ARG A 32 -18.87 -20.95 3.69
CA ARG A 32 -17.61 -20.27 3.97
C ARG A 32 -16.76 -21.34 4.61
N HIS A 33 -15.71 -21.75 3.90
CA HIS A 33 -14.73 -22.64 4.43
C HIS A 33 -14.36 -22.06 5.80
N ALA A 34 -14.65 -22.83 6.86
CA ALA A 34 -14.01 -22.65 8.14
C ALA A 34 -12.53 -22.99 7.92
N LEU A 35 -11.82 -22.08 7.26
CA LEU A 35 -10.38 -22.17 7.06
C LEU A 35 -9.77 -21.76 8.40
N ILE A 36 -9.46 -22.79 9.19
CA ILE A 36 -8.37 -22.86 10.16
C ILE A 36 -8.26 -21.60 11.03
N ARG A 37 -8.95 -21.63 12.17
CA ARG A 37 -8.82 -20.65 13.24
C ARG A 37 -7.76 -21.04 14.30
N ASP A 38 -6.88 -21.99 13.97
CA ASP A 38 -6.09 -22.71 14.97
C ASP A 38 -4.56 -22.50 14.90
N LEU A 39 -4.10 -21.51 14.13
CA LEU A 39 -2.75 -20.97 14.30
C LEU A 39 -2.84 -19.46 14.11
N LEU A 40 -3.39 -18.74 15.10
CA LEU A 40 -2.92 -17.37 15.28
C LEU A 40 -1.40 -17.50 15.41
N PRO A 41 -0.58 -16.82 14.57
CA PRO A 41 0.84 -16.79 14.81
C PRO A 41 1.01 -16.37 16.27
N GLU A 42 1.81 -17.13 17.03
CA GLU A 42 2.18 -16.72 18.39
C GLU A 42 2.54 -15.24 18.28
N SER A 43 1.80 -14.41 19.02
CA SER A 43 2.01 -12.97 18.98
C SER A 43 3.50 -12.79 19.26
N PRO A 44 4.31 -12.37 18.26
CA PRO A 44 5.73 -12.22 18.50
C PRO A 44 5.81 -11.27 19.68
N GLY A 45 6.61 -11.65 20.69
CA GLY A 45 6.71 -10.88 21.92
C GLY A 45 6.83 -9.39 21.62
N PRO A 46 6.39 -8.50 22.53
CA PRO A 46 6.21 -7.08 22.23
C PRO A 46 7.43 -6.52 21.50
N ILE A 47 7.24 -6.05 20.26
CA ILE A 47 8.30 -5.38 19.50
C ILE A 47 8.58 -4.06 20.21
N THR A 48 9.65 -4.02 20.99
CA THR A 48 10.19 -2.83 21.62
C THR A 48 11.37 -2.31 20.81
N ARG A 49 11.77 -1.04 21.00
CA ARG A 49 12.90 -0.45 20.27
C ARG A 49 14.21 -1.23 20.42
N ASP A 50 14.41 -1.86 21.57
CA ASP A 50 15.62 -2.61 21.89
C ASP A 50 15.51 -4.09 21.47
N SER A 51 14.33 -4.53 21.01
CA SER A 51 14.15 -5.89 20.53
C SER A 51 14.91 -6.12 19.22
N GLN A 52 15.50 -7.30 19.07
CA GLN A 52 16.18 -7.68 17.84
C GLN A 52 15.26 -7.57 16.62
N ALA A 53 13.98 -7.95 16.77
CA ALA A 53 12.99 -7.83 15.70
C ALA A 53 12.79 -6.37 15.25
N PHE A 54 12.77 -5.41 16.18
CA PHE A 54 12.70 -3.99 15.82
C PHE A 54 13.98 -3.55 15.09
N LEU A 55 15.15 -3.94 15.60
CA LEU A 55 16.43 -3.57 14.98
C LEU A 55 16.54 -4.12 13.54
N GLU A 56 16.06 -5.34 13.29
CA GLU A 56 16.00 -5.93 11.95
C GLU A 56 14.98 -5.24 11.03
N LEU A 57 13.88 -4.70 11.58
CA LEU A 57 12.93 -3.88 10.84
C LEU A 57 13.48 -2.49 10.52
N ALA A 58 14.26 -1.92 11.45
CA ALA A 58 14.89 -0.61 11.36
C ALA A 58 16.23 -0.62 10.62
N ASP A 59 16.76 -1.80 10.31
CA ASP A 59 17.97 -1.94 9.53
C ASP A 59 17.81 -1.32 8.14
N ASP A 60 18.89 -0.77 7.59
CA ASP A 60 19.03 -0.15 6.25
C ASP A 60 17.75 0.46 5.63
N LEU A 61 17.04 1.29 6.40
CA LEU A 61 15.83 2.00 5.92
C LEU A 61 16.07 2.81 4.64
N PRO A 62 17.23 3.49 4.44
CA PRO A 62 17.48 4.20 3.20
C PRO A 62 17.47 3.29 1.96
N VAL A 63 17.99 2.06 2.06
CA VAL A 63 17.90 1.08 0.94
C VAL A 63 16.45 0.65 0.74
N ARG A 64 15.71 0.33 1.80
CA ARG A 64 14.27 -0.01 1.71
C ARG A 64 13.48 1.13 1.06
N HIS A 65 13.82 2.38 1.37
CA HIS A 65 13.25 3.56 0.72
C HIS A 65 13.51 3.56 -0.80
N VAL A 66 14.73 3.28 -1.25
CA VAL A 66 15.06 3.14 -2.68
C VAL A 66 14.20 2.06 -3.34
N LEU A 67 14.07 0.88 -2.72
CA LEU A 67 13.25 -0.21 -3.26
C LEU A 67 11.78 0.18 -3.35
N TRP A 68 11.25 0.87 -2.33
CA TRP A 68 9.88 1.38 -2.31
C TRP A 68 9.63 2.40 -3.43
N ARG A 69 10.56 3.34 -3.65
CA ARG A 69 10.49 4.31 -4.74
C ARG A 69 10.41 3.62 -6.10
N LEU A 70 11.26 2.64 -6.35
CA LEU A 70 11.23 1.89 -7.60
C LEU A 70 9.93 1.11 -7.79
N MET A 71 9.47 0.44 -6.72
CA MET A 71 8.20 -0.30 -6.74
C MET A 71 7.00 0.62 -7.03
N THR A 72 7.06 1.88 -6.60
CA THR A 72 6.00 2.89 -6.82
C THR A 72 6.19 3.70 -8.11
N GLY A 73 7.18 3.36 -8.94
CA GLY A 73 7.34 3.90 -10.30
C GLY A 73 8.42 4.97 -10.47
N PHE A 74 9.21 5.29 -9.43
CA PHE A 74 10.32 6.23 -9.50
C PHE A 74 11.54 5.58 -10.17
N THR A 75 11.43 5.25 -11.45
CA THR A 75 12.44 4.47 -12.18
C THR A 75 13.46 5.33 -12.91
N TRP A 76 13.10 6.54 -13.31
CA TRP A 76 14.00 7.43 -14.05
C TRP A 76 15.10 8.02 -13.15
N PRO A 77 16.33 8.19 -13.65
CA PRO A 77 17.43 8.67 -12.81
C PRO A 77 17.18 9.99 -12.11
N TRP A 78 16.76 11.03 -12.83
CA TRP A 78 16.45 12.33 -12.24
C TRP A 78 15.35 12.27 -11.17
N LEU A 79 14.43 11.30 -11.28
CA LEU A 79 13.33 11.14 -10.35
C LEU A 79 13.76 10.35 -9.10
N LEU A 80 14.54 9.29 -9.27
CA LEU A 80 15.04 8.51 -8.14
C LEU A 80 16.15 9.26 -7.39
N ASP A 81 16.98 10.02 -8.11
CA ASP A 81 18.09 10.80 -7.55
C ASP A 81 17.61 11.89 -6.61
N THR A 82 16.49 12.53 -6.94
CA THR A 82 15.86 13.57 -6.11
C THR A 82 15.11 13.00 -4.91
N ALA A 83 14.63 11.76 -5.02
CA ALA A 83 13.79 11.14 -4.00
C ALA A 83 14.56 10.26 -3.01
N THR A 84 15.87 10.04 -3.20
CA THR A 84 16.66 9.09 -2.39
C THR A 84 18.09 9.57 -2.16
N GLU A 85 18.78 8.97 -1.19
CA GLU A 85 20.19 9.24 -0.92
C GLU A 85 21.12 8.48 -1.91
N PRO A 86 22.19 9.10 -2.44
CA PRO A 86 23.13 8.45 -3.35
C PRO A 86 23.76 7.16 -2.79
N ASP A 87 24.24 7.22 -1.54
CA ASP A 87 24.89 6.07 -0.90
C ASP A 87 23.94 4.87 -0.74
N ALA A 88 22.65 5.13 -0.53
CA ALA A 88 21.63 4.08 -0.45
C ALA A 88 21.38 3.43 -1.81
N ARG A 89 21.30 4.21 -2.88
CA ARG A 89 21.20 3.68 -4.26
C ARG A 89 22.41 2.81 -4.60
N ASP A 90 23.60 3.28 -4.29
CA ASP A 90 24.84 2.55 -4.54
C ASP A 90 24.90 1.24 -3.74
N ARG A 91 24.47 1.25 -2.47
CA ARG A 91 24.34 0.01 -1.69
C ARG A 91 23.34 -0.95 -2.31
N ALA A 92 22.17 -0.47 -2.74
CA ALA A 92 21.15 -1.29 -3.37
C ALA A 92 21.65 -1.93 -4.68
N ILE A 93 22.42 -1.18 -5.48
CA ILE A 93 23.07 -1.68 -6.71
C ILE A 93 24.13 -2.72 -6.36
N ARG A 94 25.05 -2.42 -5.43
CA ARG A 94 26.12 -3.35 -5.02
C ARG A 94 25.57 -4.66 -4.46
N ARG A 95 24.42 -4.62 -3.78
CA ARG A 95 23.72 -5.79 -3.25
C ARG A 95 22.93 -6.56 -4.33
N GLY A 96 22.87 -6.06 -5.56
CA GLY A 96 22.12 -6.68 -6.65
C GLY A 96 20.60 -6.54 -6.51
N LEU A 97 20.11 -5.64 -5.65
CA LEU A 97 18.67 -5.42 -5.44
C LEU A 97 18.08 -4.52 -6.52
N VAL A 98 18.91 -3.65 -7.08
CA VAL A 98 18.56 -2.69 -8.12
C VAL A 98 19.56 -2.80 -9.25
N ALA A 99 19.08 -2.88 -10.49
CA ALA A 99 19.95 -2.71 -11.65
C ALA A 99 20.11 -1.21 -11.96
N PRO A 100 21.35 -0.72 -12.18
CA PRO A 100 21.57 0.67 -12.54
C PRO A 100 20.98 0.97 -13.93
N PRO A 101 20.68 2.25 -14.22
CA PRO A 101 20.25 2.64 -15.55
C PRO A 101 21.35 2.36 -16.58
N VAL A 102 20.97 2.05 -17.81
CA VAL A 102 21.88 1.75 -18.91
C VAL A 102 21.55 2.65 -20.10
N GLY A 103 22.58 3.22 -20.73
CA GLY A 103 22.45 4.09 -21.90
C GLY A 103 23.05 5.47 -21.66
N GLU A 104 23.40 6.15 -22.76
CA GLU A 104 23.87 7.53 -22.75
C GLU A 104 22.66 8.48 -22.66
N GLY A 105 22.86 9.69 -22.12
CA GLY A 105 21.77 10.65 -21.84
C GLY A 105 21.02 11.15 -23.09
N ASP A 106 21.61 10.96 -24.25
CA ASP A 106 21.15 11.29 -25.60
C ASP A 106 20.76 10.04 -26.43
N ALA A 107 20.86 8.84 -25.84
CA ALA A 107 20.43 7.57 -26.41
C ALA A 107 19.17 7.02 -25.71
N VAL A 108 18.75 5.80 -26.07
CA VAL A 108 17.68 5.08 -25.37
C VAL A 108 18.14 4.76 -23.96
N LEU A 109 17.72 5.58 -23.00
CA LEU A 109 17.97 5.36 -21.58
C LEU A 109 17.04 4.26 -21.04
N VAL A 110 17.63 3.16 -20.59
CA VAL A 110 16.95 2.16 -19.78
C VAL A 110 17.01 2.64 -18.33
N ALA A 111 15.84 2.87 -17.74
CA ALA A 111 15.67 3.35 -16.38
C ALA A 111 16.21 2.36 -15.32
N TYR A 112 16.31 2.79 -14.06
CA TYR A 112 16.57 1.87 -12.95
C TYR A 112 15.52 0.77 -12.91
N HIS A 113 15.96 -0.45 -12.56
CA HIS A 113 15.07 -1.60 -12.47
C HIS A 113 15.15 -2.26 -11.10
N LEU A 114 14.00 -2.45 -10.47
CA LEU A 114 13.87 -3.28 -9.27
C LEU A 114 13.97 -4.75 -9.66
N THR A 115 15.06 -5.40 -9.27
CA THR A 115 15.30 -6.83 -9.55
C THR A 115 14.32 -7.71 -8.76
N ASP A 116 14.26 -9.00 -9.12
CA ASP A 116 13.49 -9.98 -8.34
C ASP A 116 14.01 -10.13 -6.91
N ALA A 117 15.33 -10.06 -6.70
CA ALA A 117 15.92 -10.09 -5.36
C ALA A 117 15.51 -8.86 -4.54
N GLY A 118 15.55 -7.66 -5.15
CA GLY A 118 15.09 -6.43 -4.51
C GLY A 118 13.60 -6.44 -4.20
N ARG A 119 12.78 -7.00 -5.10
CA ARG A 119 11.34 -7.19 -4.87
C ARG A 119 11.09 -8.14 -3.71
N ALA A 120 11.78 -9.28 -3.66
CA ALA A 120 11.64 -10.26 -2.59
C ALA A 120 12.04 -9.66 -1.24
N GLU A 121 13.16 -8.94 -1.18
CA GLU A 121 13.62 -8.27 0.04
C GLU A 121 12.62 -7.21 0.53
N LEU A 122 12.05 -6.40 -0.38
CA LEU A 122 11.04 -5.42 -0.01
C LEU A 122 9.77 -6.09 0.51
N LEU A 123 9.29 -7.15 -0.15
CA LEU A 123 8.09 -7.87 0.26
C LEU A 123 8.27 -8.56 1.62
N ASP A 124 9.41 -9.21 1.85
CA ASP A 124 9.75 -9.77 3.16
C ASP A 124 9.66 -8.71 4.28
N TRP A 125 10.25 -7.53 4.04
CA TRP A 125 10.15 -6.44 5.02
C TRP A 125 8.71 -5.94 5.21
N VAL A 126 7.92 -5.81 4.14
CA VAL A 126 6.51 -5.39 4.21
C VAL A 126 5.69 -6.41 5.02
N GLU A 127 5.91 -7.71 4.80
CA GLU A 127 5.23 -8.79 5.52
C GLU A 127 5.57 -8.76 7.00
N ARG A 128 6.85 -8.53 7.35
CA ARG A 128 7.29 -8.43 8.75
C ARG A 128 6.80 -7.16 9.45
N ILE A 129 6.77 -6.01 8.77
CA ILE A 129 6.40 -4.74 9.42
C ILE A 129 4.88 -4.57 9.58
N THR A 130 4.09 -5.08 8.64
CA THR A 130 2.64 -4.84 8.53
C THR A 130 1.85 -5.20 9.79
N PRO A 131 2.05 -6.38 10.43
CA PRO A 131 1.33 -6.76 11.65
C PRO A 131 1.56 -5.78 12.82
N HIS A 132 2.67 -5.04 12.80
CA HIS A 132 3.13 -4.19 13.90
C HIS A 132 2.91 -2.70 13.66
N ARG A 133 2.31 -2.31 12.54
CA ARG A 133 2.07 -0.89 12.17
C ARG A 133 1.14 -0.12 13.11
N HIS A 134 0.44 -0.81 14.02
CA HIS A 134 -0.33 -0.16 15.07
C HIS A 134 0.56 0.42 16.19
N LEU A 135 1.84 0.03 16.25
CA LEU A 135 2.82 0.56 17.21
C LEU A 135 3.45 1.86 16.67
N PRO A 136 3.47 2.96 17.44
CA PRO A 136 3.98 4.26 16.96
C PRO A 136 5.41 4.23 16.42
N GLU A 137 6.30 3.48 17.08
CA GLU A 137 7.70 3.34 16.70
C GLU A 137 7.86 2.61 15.37
N VAL A 138 7.06 1.58 15.14
CA VAL A 138 7.09 0.81 13.89
C VAL A 138 6.45 1.60 12.75
N GLU A 139 5.35 2.32 13.03
CA GLU A 139 4.75 3.23 12.04
C GLU A 139 5.72 4.35 11.65
N ALA A 140 6.60 4.80 12.55
CA ALA A 140 7.67 5.74 12.20
C ALA A 140 8.65 5.13 11.16
N LEU A 141 9.04 3.86 11.30
CA LEU A 141 9.88 3.17 10.30
C LEU A 141 9.16 3.06 8.95
N TRP A 142 7.89 2.66 8.97
CA TRP A 142 7.05 2.58 7.77
C TRP A 142 7.01 3.92 7.02
N ARG A 143 6.87 5.01 7.78
CA ARG A 143 6.82 6.38 7.27
C ARG A 143 8.15 6.80 6.63
N VAL A 144 9.28 6.50 7.26
CA VAL A 144 10.61 6.74 6.67
C VAL A 144 10.74 6.09 5.29
N VAL A 145 10.24 4.85 5.14
CA VAL A 145 10.33 4.14 3.86
C VAL A 145 9.31 4.62 2.84
N THR A 146 8.09 4.97 3.25
CA THR A 146 6.98 5.18 2.30
C THR A 146 6.65 6.63 1.96
N TRP A 147 7.06 7.61 2.77
CA TRP A 147 6.72 9.01 2.51
C TRP A 147 7.57 9.68 1.43
N GLN A 148 7.01 10.73 0.83
CA GLN A 148 7.68 11.66 -0.09
C GLN A 148 8.39 12.76 0.66
#